data_AF-A0A3N0DV55-F1
#
_entry.id   AF-A0A3N0DV55-F1
#
_cell.length_a   1.000
_cell.length_b   1.000
_cell.length_c   1.000
_cell.angle_alpha   90.00
_cell.angle_beta   90.00
_cell.angle_gamma   90.00
#
_symmetry.space_group_name_H-M   'P 1'
#
loop_
_entity.id
_entity.type
_entity.pdbx_description
1 polymer ?
#
loop_
_entity_poly.entity_id
_entity_poly.type
_entity_poly.pdbx_seq_one_letter_code
_entity_poly.pdbx_strand_id
1 'polypeptide(L)'
;MDTSIDPCLISKAALNDVLAGGWSAGNKNSSTVCFYRSGRGGIFAITNVEEPDPQRGLEDARAACDSTPRRIASTQSFACLEHADQGDVISGNLIWKNQVWLVTIVAGPGGGAHTPELNAMTAILKAIPAD
;
A
#
# COMPACT_ATOMS: atom_id res chain seq x y z
N MET A 1 -23.46 6.64 14.56
CA MET A 1 -23.11 6.53 13.14
C MET A 1 -21.94 5.58 13.07
N ASP A 2 -22.06 4.49 12.32
CA ASP A 2 -20.96 3.54 12.14
C ASP A 2 -19.95 4.19 11.19
N THR A 3 -18.89 4.77 11.77
CA THR A 3 -17.80 5.45 11.04
C THR A 3 -16.72 4.46 10.60
N SER A 4 -17.04 3.17 10.54
CA SER A 4 -16.12 2.12 10.11
C SER A 4 -15.71 2.36 8.66
N ILE A 5 -14.48 2.85 8.48
CA ILE A 5 -13.84 2.94 7.18
C ILE A 5 -13.61 1.53 6.66
N ASP A 6 -13.99 1.26 5.42
CA ASP A 6 -13.63 0.00 4.78
C ASP A 6 -12.11 0.00 4.48
N PRO A 7 -11.32 -0.89 5.08
CA PRO A 7 -9.87 -0.90 4.94
C PRO A 7 -9.41 -1.30 3.54
N CYS A 8 -10.32 -1.73 2.66
CA CYS A 8 -9.94 -2.16 1.33
C CYS A 8 -9.53 -1.01 0.41
N LEU A 9 -9.89 0.25 0.70
CA LEU A 9 -9.56 1.56 0.04
C LEU A 9 -9.61 1.66 -1.50
N ILE A 10 -9.44 0.55 -2.21
CA ILE A 10 -9.44 0.34 -3.64
C ILE A 10 -10.35 -0.85 -3.90
N SER A 11 -11.16 -0.78 -4.95
CA SER A 11 -12.01 -1.90 -5.34
C SER A 11 -11.19 -3.03 -5.99
N LYS A 12 -11.70 -4.26 -5.95
CA LYS A 12 -11.11 -5.39 -6.70
C LYS A 12 -10.97 -5.08 -8.19
N ALA A 13 -11.94 -4.40 -8.80
CA ALA A 13 -11.90 -4.04 -10.22
C ALA A 13 -10.73 -3.10 -10.50
N ALA A 14 -10.65 -1.99 -9.74
CA ALA A 14 -9.57 -1.02 -9.88
C ALA A 14 -8.18 -1.65 -9.61
N LEU A 15 -8.08 -2.58 -8.66
CA LEU A 15 -6.82 -3.30 -8.42
C LEU A 15 -6.42 -4.17 -9.62
N ASN A 16 -7.37 -4.87 -10.26
CA ASN A 16 -7.11 -5.66 -11.46
C ASN A 16 -6.80 -4.80 -12.69
N ASP A 17 -7.25 -3.54 -12.72
CA ASP A 17 -6.92 -2.59 -13.79
C ASP A 17 -5.47 -2.09 -13.70
N VAL A 18 -4.90 -2.01 -12.49
CA VAL A 18 -3.53 -1.52 -12.26
C VAL A 18 -2.49 -2.63 -12.10
N LEU A 19 -2.87 -3.78 -11.57
CA LEU A 19 -1.99 -4.93 -11.40
C LEU A 19 -2.37 -6.05 -12.37
N ALA A 20 -1.40 -6.48 -13.17
CA ALA A 20 -1.56 -7.65 -14.01
C ALA A 20 -1.85 -8.92 -13.17
N GLY A 21 -2.68 -9.79 -13.71
CA GLY A 21 -3.10 -11.03 -13.06
C GLY A 21 -4.45 -10.91 -12.37
N GLY A 22 -5.13 -12.04 -12.18
CA GLY A 22 -6.40 -12.06 -11.45
C GLY A 22 -6.16 -11.96 -9.95
N TRP A 23 -6.68 -10.89 -9.34
CA TRP A 23 -6.66 -10.64 -7.90
C TRP A 23 -8.03 -10.89 -7.30
N SER A 24 -8.03 -11.66 -6.21
CA SER A 24 -9.21 -11.96 -5.41
C SER A 24 -9.08 -11.30 -4.06
N ALA A 25 -10.14 -10.63 -3.60
CA ALA A 25 -10.23 -10.18 -2.22
C ALA A 25 -10.16 -11.41 -1.31
N GLY A 26 -9.28 -11.35 -0.32
CA GLY A 26 -9.24 -12.36 0.73
C GLY A 26 -10.16 -12.00 1.90
N ASN A 27 -10.09 -12.79 2.96
CA ASN A 27 -10.90 -12.57 4.16
C ASN A 27 -10.45 -11.30 4.87
N LYS A 28 -11.30 -10.28 4.97
CA LYS A 28 -11.07 -9.16 5.89
C LYS A 28 -10.86 -9.71 7.30
N ASN A 29 -9.65 -9.62 7.84
CA ASN A 29 -9.35 -10.13 9.19
C ASN A 29 -9.83 -9.17 10.29
N SER A 30 -10.00 -7.88 9.97
CA SER A 30 -10.42 -6.83 10.91
C SER A 30 -10.96 -5.59 10.17
N SER A 31 -11.47 -4.59 10.89
CA SER A 31 -11.75 -3.25 10.36
C SER A 31 -10.50 -2.50 9.91
N THR A 32 -9.30 -2.99 10.25
CA THR A 32 -8.03 -2.29 10.01
C THR A 32 -7.21 -2.89 8.89
N VAL A 33 -7.51 -4.11 8.43
CA VAL A 33 -6.70 -4.81 7.42
C VAL A 33 -7.56 -5.37 6.29
N CYS A 34 -7.16 -5.08 5.06
CA CYS A 34 -7.65 -5.72 3.85
C CYS A 34 -6.49 -6.40 3.10
N PHE A 35 -6.76 -7.54 2.48
CA PHE A 35 -5.77 -8.18 1.61
C PHE A 35 -6.39 -8.75 0.34
N TYR A 36 -5.57 -8.75 -0.70
CA TYR A 36 -5.86 -9.36 -2.00
C TYR A 36 -4.77 -10.38 -2.31
N ARG A 37 -5.17 -11.48 -2.94
CA ARG A 37 -4.27 -12.55 -3.36
C ARG A 37 -4.36 -12.74 -4.87
N SER A 38 -3.21 -12.87 -5.51
CA SER A 38 -3.16 -13.25 -6.92
C SER A 38 -3.21 -14.77 -7.05
N GLY A 39 -3.74 -15.27 -8.18
CA GLY A 39 -3.73 -16.71 -8.48
C GLY A 39 -2.32 -17.32 -8.59
N ARG A 40 -1.26 -16.50 -8.56
CA ARG A 40 0.15 -16.90 -8.60
C ARG A 40 0.86 -16.80 -7.25
N GLY A 41 0.13 -16.49 -6.17
CA GLY A 41 0.67 -16.42 -4.80
C GLY A 41 1.15 -15.04 -4.36
N GLY A 42 0.96 -13.99 -5.16
CA GLY A 42 1.26 -12.62 -4.75
C GLY A 42 0.26 -12.11 -3.70
N ILE A 43 0.75 -11.31 -2.75
CA ILE A 43 -0.06 -10.72 -1.67
C ILE A 43 0.04 -9.21 -1.76
N PHE A 44 -1.12 -8.57 -1.70
CA PHE A 44 -1.27 -7.14 -1.57
C PHE A 44 -2.10 -6.85 -0.32
N ALA A 45 -1.60 -6.04 0.60
CA ALA A 45 -2.29 -5.72 1.84
C ALA A 45 -2.41 -4.21 2.05
N ILE A 46 -3.51 -3.80 2.67
CA ILE A 46 -3.77 -2.43 3.10
C ILE A 46 -4.07 -2.49 4.59
N THR A 47 -3.35 -1.70 5.37
CA THR A 47 -3.42 -1.68 6.82
C THR A 47 -3.59 -0.25 7.31
N ASN A 48 -4.57 -0.03 8.17
CA ASN A 48 -4.68 1.20 8.93
C ASN A 48 -3.62 1.21 10.02
N VAL A 49 -2.78 2.24 10.05
CA VAL A 49 -1.79 2.44 11.10
C VAL A 49 -2.37 3.45 12.07
N GLU A 50 -2.57 3.00 13.31
CA GLU A 50 -3.00 3.89 14.40
C GLU A 50 -1.87 4.89 14.69
N GLU A 51 -2.04 6.11 14.20
CA GLU A 51 -1.10 7.21 14.40
C GLU A 51 -1.85 8.44 14.93
N PRO A 52 -1.49 8.98 16.11
CA PRO A 52 -2.12 10.17 16.68
C PRO A 52 -1.89 11.44 15.85
N ASP A 53 -0.78 11.53 15.11
CA ASP A 53 -0.51 12.60 14.15
C ASP A 53 -0.20 12.02 12.76
N PRO A 54 -1.20 11.94 11.87
CA PRO A 54 -1.01 11.33 10.56
C PRO A 54 0.09 11.94 9.70
N GLN A 55 0.34 13.25 9.83
CA GLN A 55 1.41 13.90 9.07
C GLN A 55 2.78 13.46 9.59
N ARG A 56 2.95 13.43 10.90
CA ARG A 56 4.17 12.94 11.52
C ARG A 56 4.42 11.47 11.17
N GLY A 57 3.41 10.60 11.25
CA GLY A 57 3.57 9.20 10.87
C GLY A 57 3.97 9.03 9.40
N LEU A 58 3.43 9.86 8.51
CA LEU A 58 3.81 9.85 7.09
C LEU A 58 5.27 10.32 6.88
N GLU A 59 5.75 11.27 7.68
CA GLU A 59 7.16 11.72 7.66
C GLU A 59 8.11 10.67 8.23
N ASP A 60 7.75 10.03 9.34
CA ASP A 60 8.52 8.96 9.96
C ASP A 60 8.64 7.75 8.99
N ALA A 61 7.54 7.35 8.35
CA ALA A 61 7.56 6.33 7.30
C ALA A 61 8.46 6.72 6.12
N ARG A 62 8.50 8.01 5.75
CA ARG A 62 9.36 8.51 4.67
C ARG A 62 10.84 8.38 5.03
N ALA A 63 11.18 8.60 6.29
CA ALA A 63 12.56 8.50 6.79
C ALA A 63 13.04 7.04 6.89
N ALA A 64 12.11 6.08 7.02
CA ALA A 64 12.42 4.65 7.09
C ALA A 64 12.69 3.99 5.73
N CYS A 65 12.46 4.69 4.62
CA CYS A 65 12.67 4.14 3.28
C CYS A 65 14.16 3.94 2.96
N ASP A 66 14.52 2.77 2.43
CA ASP A 66 15.91 2.48 1.99
C ASP A 66 16.28 3.17 0.67
N SER A 67 15.28 3.62 -0.07
CA SER A 67 15.44 4.35 -1.33
C SER A 67 14.72 5.68 -1.30
N THR A 68 15.11 6.60 -2.19
CA THR A 68 14.42 7.88 -2.33
C THR A 68 12.94 7.65 -2.63
N PRO A 69 12.02 8.13 -1.78
CA PRO A 69 10.59 7.87 -1.94
C PRO A 69 10.02 8.50 -3.21
N ARG A 70 9.19 7.75 -3.93
CA ARG A 70 8.46 8.22 -5.11
C ARG A 70 7.17 8.90 -4.68
N ARG A 71 7.17 10.23 -4.69
CA ARG A 71 5.98 11.04 -4.35
C ARG A 71 4.92 10.94 -5.44
N ILE A 72 3.66 11.01 -5.02
CA ILE A 72 2.51 11.06 -5.92
C ILE A 72 1.94 12.47 -5.88
N ALA A 73 2.14 13.23 -6.95
CA ALA A 73 1.92 14.68 -6.95
C ALA A 73 0.49 15.12 -6.57
N SER A 74 -0.50 14.27 -6.80
CA SER A 74 -1.92 14.57 -6.55
C SER A 74 -2.44 14.12 -5.19
N THR A 75 -1.61 13.47 -4.36
CA THR A 75 -2.06 12.89 -3.08
C THR A 75 -1.02 13.10 -1.99
N GLN A 76 -1.45 13.06 -0.72
CA GLN A 76 -0.54 12.96 0.42
C GLN A 76 -0.04 11.53 0.55
N SER A 77 0.72 11.06 -0.45
CA SER A 77 1.24 9.70 -0.49
C SER A 77 2.59 9.58 -1.18
N PHE A 78 3.27 8.47 -0.91
CA PHE A 78 4.48 8.07 -1.60
C PHE A 78 4.62 6.55 -1.62
N ALA A 79 5.41 6.04 -2.55
CA ALA A 79 5.87 4.66 -2.55
C ALA A 79 7.37 4.58 -2.28
N CYS A 80 7.83 3.58 -1.54
CA CYS A 80 9.25 3.31 -1.37
C CYS A 80 9.54 1.82 -1.18
N LEU A 81 10.83 1.49 -1.25
CA LEU A 81 11.38 0.17 -0.93
C LEU A 81 11.84 0.16 0.53
N GLU A 82 11.48 -0.91 1.22
CA GLU A 82 11.94 -1.27 2.55
C GLU A 82 12.57 -2.69 2.49
N HIS A 83 13.72 -2.87 3.12
CA HIS A 83 14.39 -4.14 3.31
C HIS A 83 13.93 -4.78 4.62
N ALA A 84 13.38 -5.99 4.52
CA ALA A 84 13.04 -6.80 5.67
C ALA A 84 13.86 -8.11 5.67
N ASP A 85 14.02 -8.71 6.84
CA ASP A 85 14.73 -9.99 7.01
C ASP A 85 14.19 -11.11 6.11
N GLN A 86 12.92 -11.02 5.71
CA GLN A 86 12.21 -12.00 4.89
C GLN A 86 12.21 -11.68 3.39
N GLY A 87 12.78 -10.53 2.99
CA GLY A 87 12.82 -10.07 1.60
C GLY A 87 12.42 -8.60 1.45
N ASP A 88 12.45 -8.14 0.21
CA ASP A 88 12.21 -6.75 -0.13
C ASP A 88 10.70 -6.48 -0.15
N VAL A 89 10.29 -5.37 0.48
CA VAL A 89 8.91 -4.93 0.58
C VAL A 89 8.76 -3.59 -0.13
N ILE A 90 7.79 -3.51 -1.03
CA ILE A 90 7.38 -2.21 -1.58
C ILE A 90 6.22 -1.69 -0.75
N SER A 91 6.45 -0.58 -0.07
CA SER A 91 5.46 0.11 0.74
C SER A 91 4.91 1.33 0.01
N GLY A 92 3.61 1.53 0.14
CA GLY A 92 2.88 2.72 -0.24
C GLY A 92 2.28 3.32 1.03
N ASN A 93 2.64 4.56 1.33
CA ASN A 93 2.17 5.24 2.53
C ASN A 93 1.28 6.40 2.11
N LEU A 94 0.08 6.52 2.68
CA LEU A 94 -0.83 7.61 2.39
C LEU A 94 -1.62 8.06 3.62
N ILE A 95 -2.04 9.33 3.60
CA ILE A 95 -3.08 9.83 4.50
C ILE A 95 -4.41 9.84 3.74
N TRP A 96 -5.44 9.23 4.34
CA TRP A 96 -6.80 9.20 3.80
C TRP A 96 -7.81 9.21 4.94
N LYS A 97 -8.81 10.10 4.88
CA LYS A 97 -9.77 10.35 5.98
C LYS A 97 -9.11 10.64 7.31
N ASN A 98 -8.02 11.42 7.27
CA ASN A 98 -7.21 11.77 8.43
C ASN A 98 -6.65 10.55 9.19
N GLN A 99 -6.36 9.46 8.47
CA GLN A 99 -5.71 8.27 9.01
C GLN A 99 -4.53 7.87 8.12
N VAL A 100 -3.50 7.27 8.72
CA VAL A 100 -2.35 6.73 7.98
C VAL A 100 -2.68 5.33 7.51
N TRP A 101 -2.41 5.07 6.25
CA TRP A 101 -2.60 3.79 5.62
C TRP A 101 -1.29 3.31 5.02
N LEU A 102 -0.96 2.07 5.34
CA LEU A 102 0.16 1.34 4.78
C LEU A 102 -0.35 0.32 3.77
N VAL A 103 0.17 0.42 2.55
CA VAL A 103 -0.12 -0.46 1.43
C VAL A 103 1.15 -1.25 1.12
N THR A 104 1.10 -2.57 1.06
CA THR A 104 2.31 -3.39 0.84
C THR A 104 2.17 -4.36 -0.31
N ILE A 105 3.24 -4.48 -1.08
CA ILE A 105 3.49 -5.56 -2.04
C ILE A 105 4.75 -6.28 -1.59
N VAL A 106 4.67 -7.59 -1.37
CA VAL A 106 5.84 -8.43 -1.11
C VAL A 106 6.52 -8.73 -2.45
N ALA A 107 7.73 -8.22 -2.67
CA ALA A 107 8.43 -8.35 -3.96
C ALA A 107 9.16 -9.70 -4.11
N GLY A 108 9.32 -10.47 -3.02
CA GLY A 108 9.99 -11.77 -3.02
C GLY A 108 11.42 -11.72 -2.46
N PRO A 109 12.21 -12.81 -2.55
CA PRO A 109 13.57 -12.86 -2.01
C PRO A 109 14.41 -11.75 -2.64
N GLY A 110 15.07 -10.96 -1.78
CA GLY A 110 15.64 -9.66 -2.13
C GLY A 110 16.78 -9.69 -3.15
N GLY A 111 17.05 -8.51 -3.70
CA GLY A 111 18.11 -8.28 -4.68
C GLY A 111 17.59 -8.07 -6.11
N GLY A 112 17.82 -6.87 -6.66
CA GLY A 112 17.43 -6.51 -8.02
C GLY A 112 16.81 -5.12 -8.10
N ALA A 113 16.41 -4.72 -9.31
CA ALA A 113 15.74 -3.45 -9.53
C ALA A 113 14.22 -3.60 -9.36
N HIS A 114 13.67 -3.03 -8.28
CA HIS A 114 12.22 -3.05 -7.99
C HIS A 114 11.40 -1.98 -8.71
N THR A 115 11.87 -1.54 -9.89
CA THR A 115 11.19 -0.47 -10.64
C THR A 115 9.77 -0.86 -11.08
N PRO A 116 9.52 -2.07 -11.59
CA PRO A 116 8.16 -2.52 -11.92
C PRO A 116 7.21 -2.49 -10.71
N GLU A 117 7.66 -2.96 -9.55
CA GLU A 117 6.88 -3.04 -8.32
C GLU A 117 6.60 -1.63 -7.75
N LEU A 118 7.58 -0.73 -7.81
CA LEU A 118 7.39 0.68 -7.45
C LEU A 118 6.43 1.41 -8.41
N ASN A 119 6.48 1.11 -9.71
CA ASN A 119 5.54 1.65 -10.70
C ASN A 119 4.12 1.15 -10.42
N ALA A 120 3.99 -0.14 -10.11
CA ALA A 120 2.73 -0.76 -9.74
C ALA A 120 2.15 -0.14 -8.47
N MET A 121 2.94 0.02 -7.40
CA MET A 121 2.50 0.69 -6.17
C MET A 121 2.05 2.14 -6.44
N THR A 122 2.80 2.87 -7.28
CA THR A 122 2.42 4.24 -7.67
C THR A 122 1.07 4.27 -8.40
N ALA A 123 0.79 3.29 -9.26
CA ALA A 123 -0.49 3.18 -9.96
C ALA A 123 -1.64 2.85 -9.00
N ILE A 124 -1.41 1.94 -8.06
CA ILE A 124 -2.39 1.58 -7.01
C ILE A 124 -2.77 2.80 -6.18
N LEU A 125 -1.78 3.52 -5.66
CA LEU A 125 -2.01 4.69 -4.81
C LEU A 125 -2.76 5.82 -5.57
N LYS A 126 -2.60 5.92 -6.89
CA LYS A 126 -3.38 6.84 -7.74
C LYS A 126 -4.82 6.36 -7.97
N ALA A 127 -5.08 5.06 -7.86
CA ALA A 127 -6.39 4.46 -8.04
C ALA A 127 -7.23 4.44 -6.75
N ILE A 128 -6.61 4.70 -5.59
CA ILE A 128 -7.34 4.98 -4.34
C ILE A 128 -8.11 6.30 -4.53
N PRO A 129 -9.42 6.34 -4.26
CA PRO A 129 -10.21 7.57 -4.38
C PRO A 129 -9.61 8.68 -3.53
N ALA A 130 -9.62 9.91 -4.06
CA ALA A 130 -9.34 11.08 -3.23
C ALA A 130 -10.34 11.15 -2.06
N ASP A 131 -9.87 11.66 -0.92
CA ASP A 131 -10.72 11.98 0.22
C ASP A 131 -11.70 13.13 -0.10
#